data_AF-A0A7V3Y3D5-F1
#
_entry.id   AF-A0A7V3Y3D5-F1
#
_cell.length_a   1.000
_cell.length_b   1.000
_cell.length_c   1.000
_cell.angle_alpha   90.00
_cell.angle_beta   90.00
_cell.angle_gamma   90.00
#
_symmetry.space_group_name_H-M   'P 1'
#
loop_
_entity.id
_entity.type
_entity.pdbx_description
1 polymer ?
#
loop_
_entity_poly.entity_id
_entity_poly.type
_entity_poly.pdbx_seq_one_letter_code
_entity_poly.pdbx_strand_id
1 'polypeptide(L)' 'MNVARAMGNSLDDSYIPELIKAFDNNHDERVQRIIAWALGRIGGSKAKSSLERFRNSVTSKVKEEIEMALDR' A
#
# COMPACT_ATOMS: atom_id res chain seq x y z
N MET A 1 13.95 10.68 2.20
CA MET A 1 12.53 10.75 1.77
C MET A 1 12.13 9.35 1.31
N ASN A 2 11.01 8.78 1.79
CA ASN A 2 10.62 7.41 1.40
C ASN A 2 9.99 7.41 0.00
N VAL A 3 10.52 6.56 -0.89
CA VAL A 3 10.10 6.43 -2.31
C VAL A 3 8.60 6.12 -2.42
N ALA A 4 8.07 5.20 -1.60
CA ALA A 4 6.66 4.86 -1.61
C ALA A 4 5.76 6.05 -1.26
N ARG A 5 6.22 6.94 -0.38
CA ARG A 5 5.48 8.17 -0.03
C ARG A 5 5.43 9.15 -1.21
N ALA A 6 6.52 9.27 -1.97
CA ALA A 6 6.55 10.11 -3.16
C ALA A 6 5.60 9.57 -4.24
N MET A 7 5.63 8.25 -4.47
CA MET A 7 4.70 7.56 -5.39
C MET A 7 3.24 7.81 -4.97
N GLY A 8 2.89 7.60 -3.69
CA GLY A 8 1.53 7.85 -3.19
C GLY A 8 1.08 9.32 -3.27
N ASN A 9 2.00 10.27 -3.24
CA ASN A 9 1.68 11.69 -3.41
C ASN A 9 1.47 12.08 -4.87
N SER A 10 2.06 11.34 -5.82
CA SER A 10 1.89 11.61 -7.25
C SER A 10 0.48 11.25 -7.76
N LEU A 11 -0.23 10.35 -7.05
CA LEU A 11 -1.51 9.78 -7.48
C LEU A 11 -1.47 9.08 -8.84
N ASP A 12 -0.27 8.75 -9.32
CA ASP A 12 -0.05 8.07 -10.60
C ASP A 12 -0.22 6.55 -10.41
N ASP A 13 -1.19 5.98 -11.10
CA ASP A 13 -1.57 4.57 -11.01
C ASP A 13 -0.52 3.64 -11.64
N SER A 14 0.42 4.18 -12.44
CA SER A 14 1.54 3.43 -13.00
C SER A 14 2.50 2.91 -11.93
N TYR A 15 2.49 3.49 -10.72
CA TYR A 15 3.31 3.01 -9.60
C TYR A 15 2.70 1.83 -8.83
N ILE A 16 1.44 1.48 -9.07
CA ILE A 16 0.76 0.38 -8.35
C ILE A 16 1.55 -0.95 -8.43
N PRO A 17 2.03 -1.41 -9.61
CA PRO A 17 2.80 -2.66 -9.70
C PRO A 17 4.10 -2.64 -8.89
N GLU A 18 4.81 -1.52 -8.88
CA GLU A 18 6.07 -1.38 -8.12
C GLU A 18 5.82 -1.32 -6.61
N LEU A 19 4.74 -0.66 -6.18
CA LEU A 19 4.31 -0.66 -4.79
C LEU A 19 3.92 -2.07 -4.33
N ILE A 20 3.22 -2.84 -5.16
CA ILE A 20 2.87 -4.23 -4.86
C ILE A 20 4.12 -5.08 -4.69
N LYS A 21 5.06 -5.00 -5.65
CA LYS A 21 6.33 -5.71 -5.61
C LYS A 21 7.15 -5.33 -4.38
N ALA A 22 7.16 -4.05 -4.02
CA ALA A 22 7.85 -3.57 -2.82
C ALA A 22 7.22 -4.10 -1.53
N PHE A 23 5.91 -4.27 -1.48
CA PHE A 23 5.21 -4.84 -0.32
C PHE A 23 5.57 -6.33 -0.14
N ASP A 24 5.52 -7.10 -1.23
CA ASP A 24 5.78 -8.55 -1.20
C ASP A 24 7.25 -8.88 -0.86
N ASN A 25 8.20 -8.01 -1.26
CA ASN A 25 9.63 -8.22 -1.04
C ASN A 25 10.19 -7.58 0.25
N ASN A 26 9.34 -6.94 1.06
CA ASN A 26 9.79 -6.22 2.26
C ASN A 26 9.02 -6.68 3.51
N HIS A 27 9.73 -6.98 4.59
CA HIS A 27 9.15 -7.43 5.86
C HIS A 27 9.24 -6.37 6.98
N ASP A 28 9.76 -5.16 6.72
CA ASP A 28 9.69 -4.05 7.66
C ASP A 28 8.27 -3.46 7.65
N GLU A 29 7.56 -3.65 8.75
CA GLU A 29 6.18 -3.18 8.93
C GLU A 29 6.02 -1.68 8.66
N ARG A 30 7.04 -0.86 8.96
CA ARG A 30 6.96 0.59 8.70
C ARG A 30 6.95 0.87 7.21
N VAL A 31 7.70 0.10 6.42
CA VAL A 31 7.73 0.23 4.96
C VAL A 31 6.41 -0.26 4.38
N GLN A 32 5.91 -1.42 4.81
CA GLN A 32 4.64 -1.97 4.38
C GLN A 32 3.46 -1.02 4.68
N ARG A 33 3.44 -0.38 5.86
CA ARG A 33 2.44 0.65 6.20
C ARG A 33 2.47 1.84 5.26
N ILE A 34 3.66 2.35 4.92
CA ILE A 34 3.78 3.48 3.98
C ILE A 34 3.31 3.08 2.58
N ILE A 35 3.57 1.84 2.16
CA ILE A 35 3.07 1.31 0.89
C ILE A 35 1.54 1.19 0.90
N ALA A 36 0.95 0.64 1.96
CA ALA A 36 -0.50 0.55 2.11
C ALA A 36 -1.17 1.94 2.05
N TRP A 37 -0.59 2.92 2.76
CA TRP A 37 -1.02 4.30 2.70
C TRP A 37 -0.92 4.90 1.29
N ALA A 38 0.17 4.63 0.56
CA ALA A 38 0.38 5.12 -0.79
C ALA A 38 -0.65 4.55 -1.78
N LEU A 39 -0.92 3.25 -1.69
CA LEU A 39 -1.94 2.58 -2.50
C LEU A 39 -3.34 3.13 -2.20
N GLY A 40 -3.69 3.35 -0.93
CA GLY A 40 -4.96 3.96 -0.55
C GLY A 40 -5.12 5.39 -1.09
N ARG A 41 -4.03 6.15 -1.16
CA ARG A 41 -4.05 7.50 -1.76
C ARG A 41 -4.22 7.48 -3.27
N ILE A 42 -3.47 6.62 -3.97
CA ILE A 42 -3.61 6.47 -5.43
C ILE A 42 -5.04 6.03 -5.77
N GLY A 43 -5.59 5.08 -5.01
CA GLY A 43 -6.97 4.64 -5.16
C GLY A 43 -7.22 3.87 -6.45
N GLY A 44 -8.49 3.77 -6.85
CA GLY A 44 -8.92 2.98 -8.00
C GLY A 44 -9.00 1.47 -7.71
N SER A 45 -9.57 0.72 -8.66
CA SER A 45 -9.87 -0.71 -8.48
C SER A 45 -8.61 -1.55 -8.26
N LYS A 46 -7.53 -1.29 -9.01
CA LYS A 46 -6.27 -2.03 -8.88
C LYS A 46 -5.64 -1.86 -7.50
N ALA A 47 -5.59 -0.64 -6.98
CA ALA A 47 -5.03 -0.40 -5.65
C ALA A 47 -5.89 -1.06 -4.56
N LYS A 48 -7.23 -0.93 -4.65
CA LYS A 48 -8.16 -1.58 -3.71
C LYS A 48 -8.00 -3.10 -3.70
N SER A 49 -7.99 -3.75 -4.86
CA SER A 49 -7.78 -5.20 -4.95
C SER A 49 -6.43 -5.64 -4.38
N SER A 50 -5.38 -4.84 -4.53
CA SER A 50 -4.07 -5.15 -3.93
C SER A 50 -4.08 -5.02 -2.40
N LEU A 51 -4.75 -3.99 -1.86
CA LEU A 51 -4.91 -3.80 -0.42
C LEU A 51 -5.73 -4.94 0.21
N GLU A 52 -6.80 -5.39 -0.44
CA GLU A 52 -7.57 -6.56 -0.01
C GLU A 52 -6.72 -7.84 0.03
N ARG A 53 -5.88 -8.06 -0.99
CA ARG A 53 -4.91 -9.18 -0.99
C ARG A 53 -3.96 -9.08 0.20
N PHE A 54 -3.39 -7.90 0.46
CA PHE A 54 -2.45 -7.69 1.56
C PHE A 54 -3.09 -7.84 2.94
N ARG A 55 -4.34 -7.40 3.10
CA ARG A 55 -5.10 -7.54 4.35
C ARG A 55 -5.14 -9.00 4.84
N ASN A 56 -5.19 -9.95 3.91
CA ASN A 56 -5.23 -11.37 4.22
C ASN A 56 -3.86 -11.98 4.51
N SER A 57 -2.77 -11.30 4.14
CA SER A 57 -1.39 -11.79 4.34
C SER A 57 -0.71 -11.25 5.60
N VAL A 58 -1.33 -10.30 6.31
CA VAL A 58 -0.73 -9.65 7.49
C VAL A 58 -1.66 -9.71 8.71
N THR A 59 -1.08 -9.88 9.90
CA THR A 59 -1.82 -9.92 11.18
C THR A 59 -1.48 -8.77 12.13
N SER A 60 -0.57 -7.87 11.73
CA SER A 60 0.01 -6.83 12.58
C SER A 60 -0.58 -5.43 12.33
N LYS A 61 0.06 -4.39 12.86
CA LYS A 61 -0.30 -2.96 12.66
C LYS A 61 -0.38 -2.54 11.19
N VAL A 62 0.24 -3.31 10.29
CA VAL A 62 0.09 -3.13 8.83
C VAL A 62 -1.37 -3.32 8.40
N LYS A 63 -2.10 -4.24 9.04
CA LYS A 63 -3.51 -4.51 8.75
C LYS A 63 -4.40 -3.30 9.03
N GLU A 64 -4.20 -2.64 10.17
CA GLU A 64 -4.94 -1.42 10.54
C GLU A 64 -4.75 -0.32 9.49
N GLU A 65 -3.52 -0.14 9.00
CA GLU A 65 -3.22 0.84 7.95
C GLU A 65 -3.87 0.47 6.61
N ILE A 66 -3.91 -0.83 6.27
CA ILE A 66 -4.59 -1.32 5.07
C ILE A 66 -6.11 -1.08 5.17
N GLU A 67 -6.71 -1.32 6.33
CA GLU A 67 -8.14 -1.07 6.57
C GLU A 67 -8.47 0.43 6.45
N MET A 68 -7.67 1.29 7.09
CA MET A 68 -7.80 2.75 6.91
C MET A 68 -7.61 3.21 5.46
N ALA A 69 -6.77 2.53 4.68
CA ALA A 69 -6.54 2.83 3.28
C ALA A 69 -7.71 2.39 2.38
N LEU A 70 -8.45 1.34 2.76
CA LEU A 70 -9.62 0.84 2.06
C LEU A 70 -10.89 1.66 2.33
N ASP A 71 -11.00 2.24 3.53
CA ASP A 71 -12.12 3.08 3.97
C ASP A 71 -12.10 4.51 3.38
N ARG A 72 -11.05 4.86 2.63
CA ARG A 72 -10.91 6.14 1.92
C ARG A 72 -11.51 6.09 0.51
#